data_AF-A0A956K0K4-F1
#
_entry.id   AF-A0A956K0K4-F1
#
_cell.length_a   1.000
_cell.length_b   1.000
_cell.length_c   1.000
_cell.angle_alpha   90.00
_cell.angle_beta   90.00
_cell.angle_gamma   90.00
#
_symmetry.space_group_name_H-M   'P 1'
#
loop_
_entity.id
_entity.type
_entity.pdbx_description
1 polymer ?
#
loop_
_entity_poly.entity_id
_entity_poly.type
_entity_poly.pdbx_seq_one_letter_code
_entity_poly.pdbx_strand_id
1 'polypeptide(L)'
;MKLDKSCALFFGTKIDSKLREALSQCKPGDRKYFEGSSDEFLRVLEFAEEKWLGKVVQPGPAVTECEDIQRNIVSILRRIAPNGRVTASSIKIFVVQGASKLDEAKTPEPEDDLDPAQSGPYIDMRY
;
A
#
# COMPACT_ATOMS: atom_id res chain seq x y z
N MET A 1 13.14 -8.36 -18.11
CA MET A 1 13.64 -7.79 -16.85
C MET A 1 12.87 -8.49 -15.72
N LYS A 2 13.54 -9.28 -14.87
CA LYS A 2 12.90 -9.98 -13.74
C LYS A 2 13.09 -9.11 -12.50
N LEU A 3 12.01 -8.59 -11.94
CA LEU A 3 12.03 -7.93 -10.63
C LEU A 3 12.15 -9.01 -9.56
N ASP A 4 13.04 -8.80 -8.60
CA ASP A 4 13.25 -9.70 -7.46
C ASP A 4 11.95 -9.81 -6.64
N LYS A 5 11.54 -11.05 -6.33
CA LYS A 5 10.29 -11.36 -5.62
C LYS A 5 10.47 -11.43 -4.10
N SER A 6 11.63 -11.06 -3.59
CA SER A 6 11.91 -11.13 -2.14
C SER A 6 11.90 -9.75 -1.45
N CYS A 7 11.99 -8.66 -2.22
CA CYS A 7 12.17 -7.32 -1.68
C CYS A 7 10.97 -6.42 -1.98
N ALA A 8 10.41 -5.79 -0.94
CA ALA A 8 9.40 -4.76 -1.13
C ALA A 8 9.99 -3.54 -1.85
N LEU A 9 9.17 -2.91 -2.68
CA LEU A 9 9.54 -1.75 -3.48
C LEU A 9 8.83 -0.51 -2.95
N PHE A 10 9.52 0.61 -2.93
CA PHE A 10 8.95 1.91 -2.62
C PHE A 10 8.92 2.78 -3.87
N PHE A 11 7.73 3.14 -4.31
CA PHE A 11 7.50 4.04 -5.43
C PHE A 11 7.22 5.42 -4.87
N GLY A 12 8.17 6.34 -5.00
CA GLY A 12 8.06 7.65 -4.37
C GLY A 12 8.63 8.79 -5.18
N THR A 13 8.18 10.00 -4.86
CA THR A 13 8.75 11.25 -5.36
C THR A 13 9.36 12.02 -4.21
N LYS A 14 10.41 12.79 -4.50
CA LYS A 14 11.09 13.62 -3.50
C LYS A 14 10.14 14.75 -3.11
N ILE A 15 10.02 15.01 -1.80
CA ILE A 15 9.28 16.17 -1.30
C ILE A 15 10.16 17.40 -1.49
N ASP A 16 9.84 18.19 -2.52
CA ASP A 16 10.43 19.50 -2.74
C ASP A 16 9.68 20.58 -1.93
N SER A 17 10.20 21.80 -1.93
CA SER A 17 9.59 22.91 -1.17
C SER A 17 8.15 23.19 -1.60
N LYS A 18 7.83 23.01 -2.89
CA LYS A 18 6.49 23.23 -3.44
C LYS A 18 5.51 22.14 -3.01
N LEU A 19 5.91 20.87 -3.07
CA LEU A 19 5.10 19.76 -2.61
C LEU A 19 4.90 19.82 -1.10
N ARG A 20 5.93 20.21 -0.33
CA ARG A 20 5.81 20.44 1.11
C ARG A 20 4.76 21.51 1.45
N GLU A 21 4.78 22.63 0.74
CA GLU A 21 3.79 23.70 0.93
C GLU A 21 2.39 23.25 0.47
N ALA A 22 2.29 22.52 -0.63
CA ALA A 22 1.02 21.96 -1.08
C ALA A 22 0.43 20.95 -0.08
N LEU A 23 1.28 20.15 0.56
CA LEU A 23 0.87 19.21 1.61
C LEU A 23 0.47 19.92 2.90
N SER A 24 1.10 21.06 3.25
CA SER A 24 0.69 21.84 4.43
C SER A 24 -0.68 22.51 4.25
N GLN A 25 -1.04 22.83 3.00
CA GLN A 25 -2.35 23.35 2.60
C GLN A 25 -3.39 22.23 2.34
N CYS A 26 -3.04 20.97 2.57
CA CYS A 26 -3.95 19.85 2.37
C CYS A 26 -5.17 19.95 3.29
N LYS A 27 -6.35 19.58 2.76
CA LYS A 27 -7.59 19.56 3.54
C LYS A 27 -7.46 18.60 4.72
N PRO A 28 -8.02 18.91 5.91
CA PRO A 28 -7.93 18.04 7.08
C PRO A 28 -8.40 16.60 6.82
N GLY A 29 -9.45 16.42 6.00
CA GLY A 29 -9.99 15.09 5.66
C GLY A 29 -9.13 14.28 4.69
N ASP A 30 -8.18 14.92 3.99
CA ASP A 30 -7.29 14.27 3.02
C ASP A 30 -5.93 13.88 3.64
N ARG A 31 -5.63 14.31 4.88
CA ARG A 31 -4.38 13.95 5.59
C ARG A 31 -4.20 12.45 5.80
N LYS A 32 -5.30 11.72 5.94
CA LYS A 32 -5.32 10.25 6.05
C LYS A 32 -4.65 9.53 4.87
N TYR A 33 -4.54 10.18 3.71
CA TYR A 33 -3.93 9.61 2.52
C TYR A 33 -2.40 9.64 2.53
N PHE A 34 -1.76 10.33 3.48
CA PHE A 34 -0.30 10.36 3.59
C PHE A 34 0.26 10.20 5.01
N GLU A 35 -0.55 10.45 6.05
CA GLU A 35 -0.17 10.24 7.47
C GLU A 35 -0.50 8.83 7.98
N GLY A 36 -1.32 8.06 7.25
CA GLY A 36 -1.75 6.73 7.67
C GLY A 36 -0.69 5.64 7.42
N SER A 37 -0.66 4.62 8.29
CA SER A 37 0.18 3.42 8.12
C SER A 37 -0.42 2.40 7.14
N SER A 38 -1.40 2.78 6.31
CA SER A 38 -2.01 1.87 5.34
C SER A 38 -1.08 1.64 4.16
N ASP A 39 -1.04 0.40 3.66
CA ASP A 39 -0.36 0.05 2.42
C ASP A 39 -1.15 0.51 1.18
N GLU A 40 -2.41 0.90 1.33
CA GLU A 40 -3.23 1.35 0.22
C GLU A 40 -2.92 2.80 -0.22
N PHE A 41 -2.44 3.62 0.71
CA PHE A 41 -2.23 5.05 0.54
C PHE A 41 -0.75 5.44 0.48
N LEU A 42 -0.49 6.74 0.33
CA LEU A 42 0.86 7.25 0.35
C LEU A 42 1.40 7.26 1.79
N ARG A 43 2.71 7.22 1.92
CA ARG A 43 3.43 7.44 3.17
C ARG A 43 4.64 8.31 2.93
N VAL A 44 4.99 9.09 3.95
CA VAL A 44 6.23 9.83 3.98
C VAL A 44 7.32 8.92 4.54
N LEU A 45 8.36 8.69 3.75
CA LEU A 45 9.59 8.04 4.20
C LEU A 45 10.70 9.08 4.28
N GLU A 46 11.49 9.01 5.33
CA GLU A 46 12.70 9.82 5.47
C GLU A 46 13.89 8.92 5.12
N PHE A 47 14.67 9.33 4.13
CA PHE A 47 15.87 8.62 3.71
C PHE A 47 17.05 9.60 3.72
N ALA A 48 18.03 9.31 4.58
CA ALA A 48 19.11 10.22 4.92
C ALA A 48 18.59 11.59 5.39
N GLU A 49 18.67 12.62 4.55
CA GLU A 49 18.22 13.98 4.84
C GLU A 49 17.05 14.42 3.94
N GLU A 50 16.58 13.51 3.08
CA GLU A 50 15.51 13.79 2.12
C GLU A 50 14.21 13.11 2.56
N LYS A 51 13.11 13.86 2.47
CA LYS A 51 11.77 13.30 2.65
C LYS A 51 11.21 12.88 1.30
N TRP A 52 10.64 11.69 1.26
CA TRP A 52 10.03 11.09 0.08
C TRP A 52 8.58 10.78 0.37
N LEU A 53 7.71 11.01 -0.61
CA LEU A 53 6.29 10.68 -0.52
C LEU A 53 5.98 9.62 -1.57
N GLY A 54 5.41 8.50 -1.15
CA GLY A 54 5.24 7.36 -2.05
C GLY A 54 4.44 6.20 -1.47
N LYS A 55 4.34 5.12 -2.23
CA LYS A 55 3.65 3.89 -1.86
C LYS A 55 4.64 2.74 -1.72
N VAL A 56 4.50 1.94 -0.66
CA VAL A 56 5.22 0.68 -0.53
C VAL A 56 4.40 -0.41 -1.19
N VAL A 57 5.04 -1.22 -2.01
CA VAL A 57 4.42 -2.29 -2.79
C VAL A 57 5.14 -3.58 -2.42
N GLN A 58 4.34 -4.61 -2.15
CA GLN A 58 4.84 -5.94 -1.86
C GLN A 58 5.67 -6.49 -3.04
N PRO A 59 6.62 -7.39 -2.77
CA PRO A 59 7.48 -7.93 -3.82
C PRO A 59 6.72 -8.65 -4.94
N GLY A 60 7.34 -8.66 -6.11
CA GLY A 60 6.82 -9.37 -7.29
C GLY A 60 5.74 -8.67 -8.13
N PRO A 61 5.59 -7.32 -8.15
CA PRO A 61 4.62 -6.70 -9.04
C PRO A 61 5.00 -6.95 -10.50
N ALA A 62 4.00 -7.12 -11.35
CA ALA A 62 4.22 -7.23 -12.79
C ALA A 62 4.72 -5.88 -13.35
N VAL A 63 5.49 -5.91 -14.44
CA VAL A 63 5.99 -4.67 -15.08
C VAL A 63 4.84 -3.76 -15.51
N THR A 64 3.70 -4.33 -15.89
CA THR A 64 2.47 -3.59 -16.22
C THR A 64 1.90 -2.84 -15.02
N GLU A 65 2.01 -3.43 -13.82
CA GLU A 65 1.50 -2.84 -12.58
C GLU A 65 2.34 -1.64 -12.15
N CYS A 66 3.63 -1.57 -12.52
CA CYS A 66 4.49 -0.42 -12.22
C CYS A 66 3.88 0.89 -12.74
N GLU A 67 3.36 0.90 -13.96
CA GLU A 67 2.72 2.08 -14.53
C GLU A 67 1.40 2.41 -13.83
N ASP A 68 0.62 1.38 -13.46
CA ASP A 68 -0.63 1.56 -12.72
C ASP A 68 -0.38 2.14 -11.32
N ILE A 69 0.65 1.66 -10.63
CA ILE A 69 1.11 2.19 -9.34
C ILE A 69 1.53 3.65 -9.50
N GLN A 70 2.30 3.99 -10.53
CA GLN A 70 2.69 5.37 -10.80
C GLN A 70 1.46 6.27 -11.06
N ARG A 71 0.51 5.82 -11.88
CA ARG A 71 -0.75 6.54 -12.14
C ARG A 71 -1.56 6.71 -10.85
N ASN A 72 -1.63 5.68 -10.02
CA ASN A 72 -2.31 5.69 -8.73
C ASN A 72 -1.70 6.75 -7.79
N ILE A 73 -0.37 6.75 -7.63
CA ILE A 73 0.34 7.75 -6.82
C ILE A 73 0.06 9.17 -7.32
N VAL A 74 0.16 9.41 -8.63
CA VAL A 74 -0.13 10.73 -9.23
C VAL A 74 -1.59 11.14 -8.98
N SER A 75 -2.53 10.20 -9.06
CA SER A 75 -3.95 10.48 -8.82
C SER A 75 -4.22 10.91 -7.37
N ILE A 76 -3.59 10.26 -6.39
CA ILE A 76 -3.68 10.61 -4.97
C ILE A 76 -2.99 11.95 -4.73
N LEU A 77 -1.81 12.17 -5.29
CA LEU A 77 -1.07 13.42 -5.20
C LEU A 77 -1.87 14.61 -5.74
N ARG A 78 -2.56 14.45 -6.87
CA ARG A 78 -3.44 15.51 -7.42
C ARG A 78 -4.60 15.86 -6.49
N ARG A 79 -5.07 14.89 -5.71
CA ARG A 79 -6.14 15.10 -4.72
C ARG A 79 -5.63 15.84 -3.48
N ILE A 80 -4.50 15.40 -2.92
CA ILE A 80 -4.00 15.94 -1.65
C ILE A 80 -3.13 17.20 -1.81
N ALA A 81 -2.45 17.34 -2.94
CA ALA A 81 -1.48 18.38 -3.24
C ALA A 81 -1.61 18.83 -4.72
N PRO A 82 -2.74 19.46 -5.11
CA PRO A 82 -3.00 19.82 -6.51
C PRO A 82 -1.94 20.77 -7.11
N ASN A 83 -1.27 21.56 -6.26
CA ASN A 83 -0.23 22.51 -6.67
C ASN A 83 1.17 21.88 -6.86
N GLY A 84 1.38 20.65 -6.39
CA GLY A 84 2.69 19.97 -6.36
C GLY A 84 3.19 19.41 -7.69
N ARG A 85 2.42 19.53 -8.79
CA ARG A 85 2.72 19.07 -10.17
C ARG A 85 3.74 17.91 -10.25
N VAL A 86 3.33 16.71 -9.83
CA VAL A 86 4.13 15.48 -9.93
C VAL A 86 3.70 14.69 -11.17
N THR A 87 4.67 14.20 -11.96
CA THR A 87 4.42 13.35 -13.13
C THR A 87 4.74 11.90 -12.83
N ALA A 88 4.12 10.95 -13.53
CA ALA A 88 4.41 9.52 -13.36
C ALA A 88 5.89 9.20 -13.63
N SER A 89 6.49 9.91 -14.59
CA SER A 89 7.90 9.81 -14.95
C SER A 89 8.88 10.32 -13.88
N SER A 90 8.43 11.14 -12.92
CA SER A 90 9.29 11.64 -11.83
C SER A 90 9.28 10.74 -10.59
N ILE A 91 8.52 9.64 -10.62
CA ILE A 91 8.47 8.65 -9.55
C ILE A 91 9.72 7.76 -9.65
N LYS A 92 10.48 7.71 -8.56
CA LYS A 92 11.63 6.82 -8.41
C LYS A 92 11.21 5.56 -7.66
N ILE A 93 11.84 4.45 -8.02
CA ILE A 93 11.63 3.14 -7.40
C ILE A 93 12.85 2.83 -6.55
N PHE A 94 12.60 2.58 -5.27
CA PHE A 94 13.62 2.20 -4.29
C PHE A 94 13.35 0.79 -3.80
N VAL A 95 14.42 0.08 -3.44
CA VAL A 95 14.31 -1.20 -2.75
C VAL A 95 14.29 -0.92 -1.26
N VAL A 96 13.29 -1.44 -0.56
CA VAL A 96 13.21 -1.32 0.90
C VAL A 96 14.01 -2.48 1.50
N GLN A 97 15.29 -2.24 1.82
CA GLN A 97 16.13 -3.22 2.51
C GLN A 97 15.61 -3.44 3.93
N GLY A 98 15.30 -4.70 4.28
CA GLY A 98 14.71 -5.07 5.57
C GLY A 98 13.22 -5.41 5.53
N ALA A 99 12.54 -5.23 4.39
CA ALA A 99 11.17 -5.73 4.17
C ALA A 99 11.14 -7.21 3.72
N SER A 100 12.14 -8.00 4.14
CA SER A 100 12.09 -9.45 4.01
C SER A 100 11.13 -9.97 5.09
N LYS A 101 9.89 -10.27 4.68
CA LYS A 101 8.80 -10.90 5.45
C LYS A 101 8.14 -10.06 6.55
N LEU A 102 7.15 -9.26 6.14
CA LEU A 102 5.89 -9.00 6.86
C LEU A 102 4.84 -9.18 5.74
N ASP A 103 4.17 -10.31 5.51
CA ASP A 103 3.48 -11.22 6.42
C ASP A 103 3.50 -12.66 5.86
N GLU A 104 4.21 -13.56 6.54
CA GLU A 104 3.81 -14.97 6.62
C GLU A 104 3.16 -15.15 8.00
N ALA A 105 1.94 -14.64 8.20
CA ALA A 105 1.10 -15.02 9.34
C ALA A 105 -0.33 -14.45 9.23
N LYS A 106 -1.12 -14.90 8.25
CA LYS A 106 -2.55 -15.17 8.50
C LYS A 106 -3.13 -16.16 7.49
N THR A 107 -2.65 -17.39 7.54
CA THR A 107 -3.54 -18.53 7.28
C THR A 107 -4.20 -18.81 8.63
N PRO A 108 -5.47 -18.47 8.89
CA PRO A 108 -6.18 -19.18 9.94
C PRO A 108 -6.27 -20.62 9.46
N GLU A 109 -5.65 -21.54 10.20
CA GLU A 109 -5.79 -22.97 9.98
C GLU A 109 -7.29 -23.34 9.98
N PRO A 110 -7.74 -24.32 9.18
CA PRO A 110 -9.07 -24.86 9.35
C PRO A 110 -9.14 -25.50 10.75
N GLU A 111 -9.96 -24.96 11.62
CA GLU A 111 -10.32 -25.55 12.91
C GLU A 111 -11.06 -26.87 12.64
N ASP A 112 -10.33 -27.98 12.61
CA ASP A 112 -10.87 -29.31 12.87
C ASP A 112 -11.03 -29.46 14.38
N ASP A 113 -12.14 -28.95 14.92
CA ASP A 113 -12.69 -29.41 16.19
C ASP A 113 -14.07 -30.00 15.93
N LEU A 114 -14.05 -31.31 15.64
CA LEU A 114 -15.20 -32.18 15.79
C LEU A 114 -15.53 -32.28 17.27
N ASP A 115 -16.68 -31.73 17.69
CA ASP A 115 -17.37 -32.25 18.88
C ASP A 115 -18.87 -32.45 18.58
N PRO A 116 -19.40 -33.70 18.68
CA PRO A 116 -20.72 -34.07 18.20
C PRO A 116 -21.75 -33.89 19.31
N ALA A 117 -22.22 -32.67 19.55
CA ALA A 117 -23.24 -32.45 20.56
C ALA A 117 -24.13 -31.25 20.28
N GLN A 118 -24.79 -31.22 19.12
CA GLN A 118 -26.04 -30.46 18.98
C GLN A 118 -26.92 -31.08 17.90
N SER A 119 -27.67 -32.09 18.32
CA SER A 119 -28.86 -32.58 17.62
C SER A 119 -29.93 -31.48 17.66
N GLY A 120 -30.00 -30.68 16.59
CA GLY A 120 -31.16 -29.88 16.23
C GLY A 120 -32.07 -30.70 15.30
N PRO A 121 -33.41 -30.57 15.40
CA PRO A 121 -34.32 -31.54 14.83
C PRO A 121 -34.40 -31.40 13.30
N TYR A 122 -33.89 -32.38 12.58
CA TYR A 122 -34.21 -32.54 11.16
C TYR A 122 -35.66 -32.99 11.02
N ILE A 123 -36.41 -32.26 10.21
CA ILE A 123 -37.74 -32.61 9.73
C ILE A 123 -37.58 -33.87 8.87
N ASP A 124 -38.00 -35.01 9.39
CA ASP A 124 -38.00 -36.29 8.67
C ASP A 124 -39.26 -36.37 7.82
N MET A 125 -39.13 -36.10 6.52
CA MET A 125 -40.18 -36.41 5.54
C MET A 125 -40.20 -37.91 5.30
N ARG A 126 -41.08 -38.59 6.04
CA ARG A 126 -41.49 -39.97 5.75
C ARG A 126 -42.21 -40.02 4.40
N TYR A 127 -41.82 -41.01 3.58
CA TYR A 127 -42.65 -41.58 2.53
C TYR A 127 -43.71 -42.50 3.14
#